data_AF-A0A401IMU0-F1
#
_entry.id   AF-A0A401IMU0-F1
#
_cell.length_a   1.000
_cell.length_b   1.000
_cell.length_c   1.000
_cell.angle_alpha   90.00
_cell.angle_beta   90.00
_cell.angle_gamma   90.00
#
_symmetry.space_group_name_H-M   'P 1'
#
loop_
_entity.id
_entity.type
_entity.pdbx_description
1 polymer ?
#
loop_
_entity_poly.entity_id
_entity_poly.type
_entity_poly.pdbx_seq_one_letter_code
_entity_poly.pdbx_strand_id
1 'polypeptide(L)'
;MDKQKLIEALDAAIAKHEGNSVAKVILGLTKQVWQIDWTVAPFDIISHYLEFDIPYFYRFMSMDLGDEKEEEQLLMEWISSRNALNKESKANLPALVEELNRLRVDARNS
;
A
#
# COMPACT_ATOMS: atom_id res chain seq x y z
N MET A 1 -5.08 -15.04 -11.31
CA MET A 1 -4.90 -14.35 -10.03
C MET A 1 -6.27 -13.99 -9.53
N ASP A 2 -6.57 -14.35 -8.29
CA ASP A 2 -7.81 -13.97 -7.65
C ASP A 2 -7.66 -12.57 -7.05
N LYS A 3 -8.24 -11.58 -7.72
CA LYS A 3 -8.18 -10.17 -7.30
C LYS A 3 -8.87 -9.98 -5.95
N GLN A 4 -10.01 -10.65 -5.73
CA GLN A 4 -10.76 -10.50 -4.49
C GLN A 4 -9.94 -11.01 -3.30
N LYS A 5 -9.32 -12.19 -3.42
CA LYS A 5 -8.42 -12.72 -2.39
C LYS A 5 -7.23 -11.80 -2.12
N LEU A 6 -6.65 -11.18 -3.15
CA LEU A 6 -5.54 -10.22 -2.96
C LEU A 6 -5.99 -9.01 -2.13
N ILE A 7 -7.16 -8.45 -2.42
CA ILE A 7 -7.69 -7.31 -1.67
C ILE A 7 -8.03 -7.70 -0.23
N GLU A 8 -8.69 -8.84 -0.01
CA GLU A 8 -8.99 -9.34 1.34
C GLU A 8 -7.70 -9.58 2.16
N ALA A 9 -6.65 -10.09 1.52
CA ALA A 9 -5.36 -10.30 2.16
C ALA A 9 -4.64 -8.99 2.49
N LEU A 10 -4.78 -7.96 1.64
CA LEU A 10 -4.29 -6.61 1.95
C LEU A 10 -5.06 -5.97 3.10
N ASP A 11 -6.38 -6.10 3.13
CA ASP A 11 -7.21 -5.58 4.24
C ASP A 11 -6.84 -6.23 5.58
N ALA A 12 -6.59 -7.55 5.58
CA ALA A 12 -6.09 -8.26 6.75
C ALA A 12 -4.67 -7.77 7.16
N ALA A 13 -3.79 -7.50 6.20
CA ALA A 13 -2.47 -6.96 6.48
C ALA A 13 -2.54 -5.53 7.04
N ILE A 14 -3.43 -4.67 6.51
CA ILE A 14 -3.68 -3.32 7.02
C ILE A 14 -4.13 -3.38 8.48
N ALA A 15 -5.10 -4.25 8.81
CA ALA A 15 -5.58 -4.44 10.18
C ALA A 15 -4.47 -4.95 11.13
N LYS A 16 -3.62 -5.87 10.66
CA LYS A 16 -2.47 -6.38 11.43
C LYS A 16 -1.46 -5.28 11.79
N HIS A 17 -1.34 -4.23 10.97
CA HIS A 17 -0.40 -3.13 11.13
C HIS A 17 -1.03 -1.85 11.71
N GLU A 18 -2.17 -1.94 12.42
CA GLU A 18 -2.87 -0.77 12.98
C GLU A 18 -1.96 0.13 13.87
N GLY A 19 -1.01 -0.47 14.58
CA GLY A 19 -0.02 0.25 15.40
C GLY A 19 1.18 0.83 14.63
N ASN A 20 1.29 0.60 13.33
CA ASN A 20 2.41 1.05 12.49
C ASN A 20 1.89 1.89 11.32
N SER A 21 1.85 3.22 11.52
CA SER A 21 1.30 4.16 10.54
C SER A 21 1.99 4.11 9.18
N VAL A 22 3.31 3.93 9.13
CA VAL A 22 4.07 3.82 7.88
C VAL A 22 3.66 2.57 7.10
N ALA A 23 3.62 1.42 7.77
CA ALA A 23 3.21 0.17 7.13
C ALA A 23 1.75 0.23 6.67
N LYS A 24 0.85 0.74 7.51
CA LYS A 24 -0.57 0.91 7.20
C LYS A 24 -0.78 1.74 5.93
N VAL A 25 -0.10 2.89 5.82
CA VAL A 25 -0.19 3.75 4.64
C VAL A 25 0.36 3.05 3.39
N ILE A 26 1.55 2.44 3.47
CA ILE A 26 2.13 1.73 2.32
C ILE A 26 1.22 0.60 1.84
N LEU A 27 0.62 -0.17 2.75
CA LEU A 27 -0.31 -1.23 2.42
C LEU A 27 -1.60 -0.67 1.79
N GLY A 28 -2.13 0.43 2.32
CA GLY A 28 -3.28 1.13 1.74
C GLY A 28 -3.01 1.66 0.34
N LEU A 29 -1.87 2.32 0.12
CA LEU A 29 -1.45 2.76 -1.21
C LEU A 29 -1.23 1.59 -2.17
N THR A 30 -0.68 0.48 -1.66
CA THR A 30 -0.53 -0.76 -2.45
C THR A 30 -1.88 -1.32 -2.87
N LYS A 31 -2.89 -1.30 -1.99
CA LYS A 31 -4.27 -1.69 -2.32
C LYS A 31 -4.81 -0.88 -3.49
N GLN A 32 -4.67 0.44 -3.45
CA GLN A 32 -5.11 1.35 -4.53
C GLN A 32 -4.43 1.03 -5.87
N VAL A 33 -3.12 0.79 -5.85
CA VAL A 33 -2.38 0.42 -7.07
C VAL A 33 -2.81 -0.95 -7.59
N TRP A 34 -2.85 -1.96 -6.74
CA TRP A 34 -3.13 -3.36 -7.14
C TRP A 34 -4.60 -3.64 -7.42
N GLN A 35 -5.52 -2.78 -6.97
CA GLN A 35 -6.89 -2.76 -7.45
C GLN A 35 -6.95 -2.43 -8.96
N ILE A 36 -6.00 -1.69 -9.51
CA ILE A 36 -5.97 -1.36 -10.94
C ILE A 36 -4.97 -2.24 -11.68
N ASP A 37 -3.74 -2.31 -11.20
CA ASP A 37 -2.63 -3.08 -11.78
C ASP A 37 -1.84 -3.81 -10.69
N TRP A 38 -2.17 -5.09 -10.49
CA TRP A 38 -1.50 -5.99 -9.54
C TRP A 38 -0.06 -6.37 -9.94
N THR A 39 0.35 -6.08 -11.17
CA THR A 39 1.68 -6.48 -11.68
C THR A 39 2.79 -5.54 -11.21
N VAL A 40 2.44 -4.31 -10.81
CA VAL A 40 3.35 -3.32 -10.24
C VAL A 40 4.11 -3.92 -9.06
N ALA A 41 5.43 -3.78 -9.05
CA ALA A 41 6.25 -4.36 -7.99
C ALA A 41 6.08 -3.58 -6.68
N PRO A 42 6.09 -4.26 -5.52
CA PRO A 42 6.06 -3.57 -4.22
C PRO A 42 7.19 -2.54 -4.05
N PHE A 43 8.36 -2.81 -4.63
CA PHE A 43 9.50 -1.92 -4.58
C PHE A 43 9.22 -0.58 -5.26
N ASP A 44 8.53 -0.59 -6.41
CA ASP A 44 8.20 0.64 -7.14
C ASP A 44 7.23 1.49 -6.32
N ILE A 45 6.21 0.86 -5.74
CA ILE A 45 5.23 1.51 -4.85
C ILE A 45 5.93 2.16 -3.66
N ILE A 46 6.83 1.46 -2.99
CA ILE A 46 7.56 2.01 -1.84
C ILE A 46 8.49 3.15 -2.28
N SER A 47 9.07 3.07 -3.48
CA SER A 47 9.92 4.14 -4.01
C SER A 47 9.12 5.43 -4.21
N HIS A 48 7.95 5.35 -4.85
CA HIS A 48 7.02 6.49 -4.99
C HIS A 48 6.52 7.00 -3.63
N TYR A 49 6.28 6.11 -2.66
CA TYR A 49 5.95 6.50 -1.29
C TYR A 49 7.06 7.34 -0.64
N LEU A 50 8.32 6.91 -0.79
CA LEU A 50 9.47 7.59 -0.21
C LEU A 50 9.76 8.94 -0.89
N GLU A 51 9.52 9.03 -2.19
CA GLU A 51 9.63 10.25 -2.99
C GLU A 51 8.49 11.24 -2.74
N PHE A 52 7.45 10.81 -2.02
CA PHE A 52 6.25 11.60 -1.79
C PHE A 52 5.52 11.97 -3.10
N ASP A 53 5.49 11.01 -4.03
CA ASP A 53 4.89 11.16 -5.35
C ASP A 53 3.36 11.00 -5.30
N ILE A 54 2.69 12.04 -4.77
CA ILE A 54 1.22 12.09 -4.70
C ILE A 54 0.58 11.90 -6.09
N PRO A 55 1.05 12.57 -7.17
CA PRO A 55 0.46 12.39 -8.49
C PRO A 55 0.47 10.94 -9.00
N TYR A 56 1.48 10.14 -8.66
CA TYR A 56 1.52 8.72 -9.01
C TYR A 56 0.31 7.97 -8.42
N PHE A 57 0.08 8.08 -7.12
CA PHE A 57 -1.02 7.37 -6.46
C PHE A 57 -2.39 7.91 -6.83
N TYR A 58 -2.51 9.23 -7.00
CA TYR A 58 -3.76 9.87 -7.40
C TYR A 58 -4.27 9.37 -8.77
N ARG A 59 -3.36 8.99 -9.67
CA ARG A 59 -3.76 8.36 -10.95
C ARG A 59 -4.46 7.03 -10.73
N PHE A 60 -4.01 6.21 -9.79
CA PHE A 60 -4.66 4.93 -9.49
C PHE A 60 -6.00 5.12 -8.80
N MET A 61 -6.05 6.00 -7.79
CA MET A 61 -7.29 6.39 -7.09
C MET A 61 -8.36 6.91 -8.07
N SER A 62 -8.00 7.84 -8.96
CA SER A 62 -8.94 8.38 -9.97
C SER A 62 -9.42 7.38 -11.03
N MET A 63 -8.72 6.25 -11.19
CA MET A 63 -9.14 5.15 -12.06
C MET A 63 -10.00 4.13 -11.32
N ASP A 64 -9.94 4.09 -9.99
CA ASP A 64 -10.79 3.22 -9.19
C ASP A 64 -12.19 3.81 -9.08
N LEU A 65 -13.20 2.96 -8.99
CA LEU A 65 -14.58 3.36 -8.66
C LEU A 65 -14.79 3.26 -7.13
N GLY A 66 -13.72 3.54 -6.37
CA GLY A 66 -13.63 3.36 -4.94
C GLY A 66 -14.35 4.44 -4.13
N ASP A 67 -14.24 4.37 -2.80
CA ASP A 67 -14.78 5.39 -1.90
C ASP A 67 -13.80 6.56 -1.78
N GLU A 68 -14.14 7.70 -2.41
CA GLU A 68 -13.36 8.94 -2.37
C GLU A 68 -12.98 9.37 -0.94
N LYS A 69 -13.80 9.05 0.07
CA LYS A 69 -13.49 9.39 1.47
C LYS A 69 -12.38 8.53 2.05
N GLU A 70 -12.33 7.25 1.70
CA GLU A 70 -11.24 6.36 2.14
C GLU A 70 -9.91 6.80 1.51
N GLU A 71 -9.96 7.22 0.24
CA GLU A 71 -8.80 7.74 -0.49
C GLU A 71 -8.28 9.05 0.11
N GLU A 72 -9.18 10.00 0.39
CA GLU A 72 -8.81 11.27 1.04
C GLU A 72 -8.21 11.02 2.42
N GLN A 73 -8.80 10.12 3.21
CA GLN A 73 -8.28 9.71 4.51
C GLN A 73 -6.88 9.08 4.37
N LEU A 74 -6.66 8.20 3.40
CA LEU A 74 -5.37 7.58 3.15
C LEU A 74 -4.29 8.61 2.78
N LEU A 75 -4.63 9.62 1.97
CA LEU A 75 -3.71 10.71 1.63
C LEU A 75 -3.36 11.55 2.86
N MET A 76 -4.33 11.86 3.72
CA MET A 76 -4.11 12.58 4.98
C MET A 76 -3.25 11.76 5.97
N GLU A 77 -3.49 10.46 6.05
CA GLU A 77 -2.66 9.52 6.83
C GLU A 77 -1.23 9.47 6.29
N TRP A 78 -1.05 9.49 4.97
CA TRP A 78 0.28 9.53 4.37
C TRP A 78 1.03 10.81 4.71
N ILE A 79 0.39 11.97 4.51
CA ILE A 79 0.96 13.28 4.86
C ILE A 79 1.38 13.30 6.33
N SER A 80 0.51 12.83 7.24
CA SER A 80 0.80 12.80 8.68
C SER A 80 1.86 11.77 9.07
N SER A 81 1.94 10.63 8.36
CA SER A 81 2.94 9.57 8.60
C SER A 81 4.38 10.01 8.30
N ARG A 82 4.59 11.11 7.58
CA ARG A 82 5.93 11.60 7.23
C ARG A 82 6.83 11.81 8.46
N ASN A 83 6.26 12.29 9.57
CA ASN A 83 7.01 12.50 10.80
C ASN A 83 7.40 11.18 11.48
N ALA A 84 6.69 10.08 11.19
CA ALA A 84 6.99 8.74 11.66
C ALA A 84 8.03 8.01 10.77
N LEU A 85 8.36 8.54 9.59
CA LEU A 85 9.33 7.97 8.67
C LEU A 85 10.78 8.31 9.09
N ASN A 86 11.25 7.66 10.14
CA ASN A 86 12.61 7.80 10.66
C ASN A 86 13.55 6.68 10.13
N LYS A 87 14.81 6.66 10.60
CA LYS A 87 15.81 5.67 10.17
C LYS A 87 15.40 4.23 10.48
N GLU A 88 14.75 4.00 11.60
CA GLU A 88 14.26 2.68 12.04
C GLU A 88 13.10 2.22 11.17
N SER A 89 12.12 3.09 10.92
CA SER A 89 10.99 2.82 10.03
C SER A 89 11.48 2.45 8.62
N LYS A 90 12.49 3.16 8.10
CA LYS A 90 13.11 2.87 6.80
C LYS A 90 13.82 1.51 6.76
N ALA A 91 14.45 1.10 7.86
CA ALA A 91 15.12 -0.19 7.96
C ALA A 91 14.14 -1.37 7.88
N ASN A 92 12.87 -1.14 8.20
CA ASN A 92 11.81 -2.15 8.16
C ASN A 92 11.11 -2.28 6.79
N LEU A 93 11.38 -1.37 5.83
CA LEU A 93 10.76 -1.39 4.50
C LEU A 93 11.05 -2.66 3.69
N PRO A 94 12.27 -3.25 3.70
CA PRO A 94 12.51 -4.51 3.00
C PRO A 94 11.61 -5.67 3.49
N ALA A 95 11.34 -5.74 4.80
CA ALA A 95 10.43 -6.74 5.34
C ALA A 95 8.98 -6.55 4.85
N LEU A 96 8.57 -5.29 4.65
CA LEU A 96 7.26 -4.96 4.09
C LEU A 96 7.18 -5.30 2.59
N VAL A 97 8.27 -5.12 1.83
CA VAL A 97 8.37 -5.60 0.43
C VAL A 97 8.19 -7.12 0.37
N GLU A 98 8.85 -7.86 1.26
CA GLU A 98 8.71 -9.31 1.33
C GLU A 98 7.28 -9.74 1.68
N GLU A 99 6.65 -9.06 2.64
CA GLU A 99 5.24 -9.29 3.00
C GLU A 99 4.33 -9.09 1.79
N LEU A 100 4.43 -7.95 1.10
CA LEU A 100 3.66 -7.66 -0.11
C LEU A 100 3.89 -8.68 -1.22
N ASN A 101 5.14 -9.09 -1.45
CA ASN A 101 5.44 -10.14 -2.44
C ASN A 101 4.79 -11.48 -2.08
N ARG A 102 4.79 -11.87 -0.80
CA ARG A 102 4.09 -13.09 -0.35
C ARG A 102 2.59 -12.99 -0.62
N LEU A 103 1.94 -11.89 -0.23
CA LEU A 103 0.50 -11.69 -0.48
C LEU A 103 0.17 -11.84 -1.98
N ARG A 104 1.00 -11.27 -2.85
CA ARG A 104 0.83 -11.36 -4.31
C ARG A 104 1.00 -12.79 -4.84
N VAL A 105 1.97 -13.54 -4.33
CA VAL A 105 2.22 -14.94 -4.72
C VAL A 105 1.10 -15.86 -4.25
N ASP A 106 0.66 -15.69 -3.00
CA ASP A 106 -0.40 -16.50 -2.41
C ASP A 106 -1.73 -16.30 -3.16
N ALA A 107 -2.08 -15.05 -3.50
CA ALA A 107 -3.27 -14.74 -4.31
C ALA A 107 -3.19 -15.23 -5.78
N ARG A 108 -1.98 -15.52 -6.28
CA ARG A 108 -1.77 -16.08 -7.63
C ARG A 108 -1.96 -17.59 -7.68
N ASN A 109 -1.55 -18.29 -6.62
CA ASN A 109 -1.58 -19.76 -6.54
C ASN A 109 -2.89 -20.30 -5.94
N SER A 110 -3.81 -19.41 -5.56
CA SER A 110 -5.12 -19.70 -4.97
C SER A 110 -6.25 -19.81 -5.98
#